data_AF-A0A0V0PWF7-F1
#
_entry.id   AF-A0A0V0PWF7-F1
#
_cell.length_a   1.000
_cell.length_b   1.000
_cell.length_c   1.000
_cell.angle_alpha   90.00
_cell.angle_beta   90.00
_cell.angle_gamma   90.00
#
_symmetry.space_group_name_H-M   'P 1'
#
loop_
_entity.id
_entity.type
_entity.pdbx_description
1 polymer ?
#
loop_
_entity_poly.entity_id
_entity_poly.type
_entity_poly.pdbx_seq_one_letter_code
_entity_poly.pdbx_strand_id
1 'polypeptide(L)'
;MVVVGMVAAVLVPAIAYNRSEATVTAKVIDKERIVESGGNGGATSRYLIFAEGETFQNVDSVWHWKFNSSDIYGAIRREQTCTFKVVGWRIPLFSTYRNIISASCQGSTA
;
A
#
# COMPACT_ATOMS: atom_id res chain seq x y z
N MET A 1 17.47 27.81 15.00
CA MET A 1 17.45 27.48 13.54
C MET A 1 17.58 25.99 13.25
N VAL A 2 18.35 25.20 14.02
CA VAL A 2 18.52 23.74 13.78
C VAL A 2 17.21 22.93 13.90
N VAL A 3 16.36 23.26 14.89
CA VAL A 3 15.08 22.55 15.13
C VAL A 3 14.10 22.76 13.96
N VAL A 4 14.02 23.97 13.40
CA VAL A 4 13.16 24.28 12.25
C VAL A 4 13.63 23.53 11.00
N GLY A 5 14.94 23.42 10.79
CA GLY A 5 15.53 22.66 9.68
C GLY A 5 15.25 21.15 9.78
N MET A 6 15.36 20.54 10.98
CA MET A 6 15.04 19.12 11.17
C MET A 6 13.54 18.83 11.00
N VAL A 7 12.68 19.71 11.51
CA VAL A 7 11.22 19.56 11.33
C VAL A 7 10.86 19.64 9.85
N ALA A 8 11.43 20.57 9.08
CA ALA A 8 11.24 20.61 7.63
C ALA A 8 11.79 19.35 6.94
N ALA A 9 12.96 18.85 7.34
CA ALA A 9 13.58 17.65 6.76
C ALA A 9 12.75 16.38 6.97
N VAL A 10 11.91 16.32 8.01
CA VAL A 10 11.00 15.18 8.27
C VAL A 10 9.61 15.40 7.66
N LEU A 11 9.06 16.61 7.76
CA LEU A 11 7.71 16.91 7.28
C LEU A 11 7.64 16.96 5.76
N VAL A 12 8.64 17.49 5.06
CA VAL A 12 8.66 17.58 3.59
C VAL A 12 8.58 16.19 2.93
N PRO A 13 9.42 15.20 3.27
CA PRO A 13 9.30 13.86 2.69
C PRO A 13 8.01 13.15 3.11
N ALA A 14 7.49 13.39 4.32
CA ALA A 14 6.20 12.83 4.73
C ALA A 14 5.03 13.39 3.89
N ILE A 15 5.04 14.70 3.59
CA ILE A 15 4.05 15.33 2.71
C ILE A 15 4.23 14.83 1.27
N ALA A 16 5.46 14.72 0.78
CA ALA A 16 5.74 14.23 -0.56
C ALA A 16 5.36 12.75 -0.72
N TYR A 17 5.56 11.92 0.30
CA TYR A 17 5.06 10.54 0.35
C TYR A 17 3.55 10.51 0.18
N ASN A 18 2.80 11.30 0.96
CA ASN A 18 1.34 11.35 0.87
C ASN A 18 0.82 12.00 -0.43
N ARG A 19 1.59 12.90 -1.05
CA ARG A 19 1.26 13.49 -2.37
C ARG A 19 1.62 12.60 -3.55
N SER A 20 2.41 11.55 -3.34
CA SER A 20 2.82 10.63 -4.41
C SER A 20 1.70 9.64 -4.76
N GLU A 21 0.54 10.18 -5.12
CA GLU A 21 -0.58 9.39 -5.63
C GLU A 21 -0.29 9.01 -7.07
N ALA A 22 -0.22 7.70 -7.33
CA ALA A 22 -0.05 7.15 -8.66
C ALA A 22 -1.19 6.17 -8.94
N THR A 23 -1.71 6.18 -10.16
CA THR A 23 -2.68 5.19 -10.63
C THR A 23 -1.96 4.22 -11.55
N VAL A 24 -1.96 2.94 -11.20
CA VAL A 24 -1.28 1.88 -11.94
C VAL A 24 -2.32 0.82 -12.31
N THR A 25 -2.45 0.54 -13.60
CA THR A 25 -3.26 -0.58 -14.09
C THR A 25 -2.34 -1.77 -14.31
N ALA A 26 -2.57 -2.84 -13.56
CA ALA A 26 -1.75 -4.04 -13.65
C ALA A 26 -2.60 -5.29 -13.43
N LYS A 27 -2.17 -6.40 -14.02
CA LYS A 27 -2.78 -7.70 -13.82
C LYS A 27 -2.31 -8.29 -12.50
N VAL A 28 -3.24 -8.75 -11.67
CA VAL A 28 -2.95 -9.39 -10.39
C VAL A 28 -2.52 -10.83 -10.66
N ILE A 29 -1.28 -11.13 -10.33
CA ILE A 29 -0.71 -12.47 -10.44
C ILE A 29 -1.11 -13.26 -9.20
N ASP A 30 -0.80 -12.71 -8.03
CA ASP A 30 -1.08 -13.38 -6.76
C ASP A 30 -1.37 -12.38 -5.65
N LYS A 31 -1.92 -12.88 -4.54
CA LYS A 31 -2.16 -12.09 -3.32
C LYS A 31 -1.91 -12.95 -2.10
N GLU A 32 -1.19 -12.38 -1.14
CA GLU A 32 -0.79 -13.09 0.08
C GLU A 32 -1.01 -12.22 1.32
N ARG A 33 -1.36 -12.87 2.43
CA ARG A 33 -1.41 -12.24 3.74
C ARG A 33 -0.18 -12.68 4.53
N ILE A 34 0.74 -11.75 4.75
CA ILE A 34 1.89 -11.99 5.62
C ILE A 34 1.50 -11.61 7.04
N VAL A 35 1.68 -12.55 7.96
CA VAL A 35 1.52 -12.33 9.40
C VAL A 35 2.91 -12.37 10.02
N GLU A 36 3.44 -11.21 10.36
CA GLU A 36 4.69 -11.11 11.10
C GLU A 36 4.35 -11.17 12.59
N SER A 37 4.70 -12.30 13.23
CA SER A 37 4.67 -12.42 14.70
C SER A 37 5.93 -11.79 15.27
N GLY A 38 5.81 -10.59 15.82
CA GLY A 38 6.89 -9.95 16.57
C GLY A 38 7.11 -10.67 17.90
N GLY A 39 8.37 -10.86 18.31
CA GLY A 39 8.77 -11.61 19.52
C GLY A 39 8.16 -11.13 20.86
N ASN A 40 7.41 -10.02 20.87
CA ASN A 40 6.67 -9.50 22.02
C ASN A 40 5.14 -9.72 21.92
N GLY A 41 4.68 -10.78 21.23
CA GLY A 41 3.26 -11.15 21.18
C GLY A 41 2.37 -10.26 20.32
N GLY A 42 2.94 -9.28 19.61
CA GLY A 42 2.24 -8.48 18.62
C GLY A 42 2.31 -9.14 17.24
N ALA A 43 1.17 -9.56 16.70
CA ALA A 43 1.08 -10.02 15.30
C ALA A 43 0.65 -8.84 14.42
N THR A 44 1.53 -8.38 13.54
CA THR A 44 1.14 -7.42 12.49
C THR A 44 0.82 -8.19 11.22
N SER A 45 -0.43 -8.09 10.77
CA SER A 45 -0.84 -8.63 9.48
C SER A 45 -0.73 -7.56 8.40
N ARG A 46 -0.13 -7.90 7.27
CA ARG A 46 -0.05 -7.03 6.09
C ARG A 46 -0.50 -7.82 4.87
N TYR A 47 -1.28 -7.19 4.01
CA TYR A 47 -1.69 -7.78 2.74
C TYR A 47 -0.73 -7.33 1.64
N LEU A 48 -0.20 -8.28 0.88
CA LEU A 48 0.64 -8.05 -0.28
C LEU A 48 -0.09 -8.51 -1.54
N ILE A 49 -0.08 -7.65 -2.55
CA ILE A 49 -0.71 -7.91 -3.84
C ILE A 49 0.41 -7.88 -4.87
N PHE A 50 0.65 -9.03 -5.49
CA PHE A 50 1.64 -9.20 -6.55
C PHE A 50 0.96 -8.93 -7.88
N ALA A 51 1.32 -7.81 -8.49
CA ALA A 51 0.86 -7.46 -9.82
C ALA A 51 2.01 -7.57 -10.82
N GLU A 52 1.65 -7.60 -12.10
CA GLU A 52 2.62 -7.64 -13.19
C GLU A 52 3.50 -6.37 -13.15
N GLY A 53 4.80 -6.57 -12.93
CA GLY A 53 5.81 -5.51 -12.83
C GLY A 53 6.05 -4.94 -11.43
N GLU A 54 5.12 -5.09 -10.48
CA GLU A 54 5.28 -4.53 -9.14
C GLU A 54 4.50 -5.26 -8.04
N THR A 55 5.08 -5.27 -6.83
CA THR A 55 4.40 -5.67 -5.60
C THR A 55 3.86 -4.47 -4.84
N PHE A 56 2.60 -4.54 -4.47
CA PHE A 56 1.92 -3.55 -3.65
C PHE A 56 1.62 -4.08 -2.26
N GLN A 57 1.54 -3.17 -1.30
CA GLN A 57 1.06 -3.48 0.04
C GLN A 57 -0.30 -2.82 0.26
N ASN A 58 -1.19 -3.48 1.01
CA ASN A 58 -2.48 -2.95 1.39
C ASN A 58 -2.57 -3.01 2.93
N VAL A 59 -2.25 -1.88 3.57
CA VAL A 59 -2.41 -1.67 5.01
C VAL A 59 -3.45 -0.57 5.24
N ASP A 60 -4.09 -0.61 6.40
CA ASP A 60 -4.90 0.49 6.86
C ASP A 60 -4.04 1.75 7.02
N SER A 61 -4.57 2.87 6.55
CA SER A 61 -3.88 4.15 6.57
C SER A 61 -4.80 5.18 7.20
N VAL A 62 -4.55 5.44 8.49
CA VAL A 62 -5.27 6.48 9.25
C VAL A 62 -5.18 7.83 8.54
N TRP A 63 -4.00 8.13 7.96
CA TRP A 63 -3.76 9.38 7.23
C TRP A 63 -4.62 9.56 5.98
N HIS A 64 -4.96 8.46 5.30
CA HIS A 64 -5.82 8.48 4.12
C HIS A 64 -7.27 8.08 4.44
N TRP A 65 -7.64 8.08 5.72
CA TRP A 65 -8.95 7.65 6.22
C TRP A 65 -9.37 6.25 5.73
N LYS A 66 -8.39 5.40 5.44
CA LYS A 66 -8.58 4.10 4.83
C LYS A 66 -8.57 3.01 5.90
N PHE A 67 -9.74 2.46 6.17
CA PHE A 67 -9.96 1.36 7.11
C PHE A 67 -10.56 0.10 6.44
N ASN A 68 -10.67 0.10 5.11
CA ASN A 68 -11.28 -0.97 4.31
C ASN A 68 -10.23 -1.85 3.60
N SER A 69 -9.06 -2.09 4.22
CA SER A 69 -8.02 -2.94 3.63
C SER A 69 -8.52 -4.35 3.32
N SER A 70 -9.30 -4.93 4.23
CA SER A 70 -9.92 -6.25 4.09
C SER A 70 -10.92 -6.31 2.94
N ASP A 71 -11.76 -5.30 2.76
CA ASP A 71 -12.75 -5.26 1.67
C ASP A 71 -12.08 -5.14 0.31
N ILE A 72 -11.06 -4.28 0.20
CA ILE A 72 -10.25 -4.14 -1.03
C ILE A 72 -9.54 -5.46 -1.34
N TYR A 73 -8.94 -6.10 -0.34
CA TYR A 73 -8.29 -7.39 -0.52
C TYR A 73 -9.27 -8.50 -0.93
N GLY A 74 -10.51 -8.46 -0.41
CA GLY A 74 -11.59 -9.37 -0.77
C GLY A 74 -12.09 -9.16 -2.21
N ALA A 75 -12.21 -7.91 -2.64
CA ALA A 75 -12.68 -7.54 -3.98
C ALA A 75 -11.69 -7.91 -5.10
N ILE A 76 -10.38 -7.89 -4.81
CA ILE A 76 -9.35 -8.24 -5.79
C ILE A 76 -9.29 -9.76 -5.98
N ARG A 77 -9.40 -10.24 -7.22
CA ARG A 77 -9.18 -11.65 -7.58
C ARG A 77 -7.87 -11.84 -8.34
N ARG A 78 -7.30 -13.05 -8.25
CA ARG A 78 -6.16 -13.45 -9.09
C ARG A 78 -6.56 -13.45 -10.56
N GLU A 79 -5.59 -13.20 -11.42
CA GLU A 79 -5.71 -13.13 -12.88
C GLU A 79 -6.58 -11.97 -13.41
N GLN A 80 -7.06 -11.06 -12.55
CA GLN A 80 -7.82 -9.88 -12.98
C GLN A 80 -6.93 -8.68 -13.21
N THR A 81 -7.29 -7.87 -14.21
CA THR A 81 -6.66 -6.56 -14.43
C THR A 81 -7.38 -5.52 -13.59
N CYS A 82 -6.65 -4.92 -12.66
CA CYS A 82 -7.19 -3.92 -11.74
C CYS A 82 -6.39 -2.63 -11.83
N THR A 83 -7.09 -1.52 -11.65
CA THR A 83 -6.51 -0.19 -11.53
C THR A 83 -6.33 0.12 -10.06
N PHE A 84 -5.07 0.16 -9.63
CA PHE A 84 -4.65 0.45 -8.27
C PHE A 84 -4.30 1.93 -8.15
N LYS A 85 -4.95 2.64 -7.22
CA LYS A 85 -4.44 3.91 -6.72
C LYS A 85 -3.51 3.60 -5.57
N VAL A 86 -2.25 3.96 -5.73
CA VAL A 86 -1.18 3.70 -4.77
C VAL A 86 -0.57 5.01 -4.31
N VAL A 87 -0.12 5.01 -3.06
CA VAL A 87 0.60 6.12 -2.47
C VAL A 87 1.94 5.65 -1.95
N GLY A 88 2.91 6.56 -2.01
CA GLY A 88 4.25 6.34 -1.49
C GLY A 88 5.23 5.84 -2.53
N TRP A 89 6.45 5.58 -2.07
CA TRP A 89 7.55 5.11 -2.90
C TRP A 89 7.99 3.72 -2.48
N ARG A 90 8.46 2.95 -3.47
CA ARG A 90 9.12 1.67 -3.23
C ARG A 90 10.55 1.94 -2.80
N ILE A 91 10.88 1.60 -1.56
CA ILE A 91 12.26 1.69 -1.05
C ILE A 91 12.74 0.28 -0.72
N PRO A 92 13.53 -0.36 -1.63
CA PRO A 92 13.96 -1.74 -1.46
C PRO A 92 14.74 -1.99 -0.17
N LEU A 93 15.56 -1.02 0.24
CA LEU A 93 16.41 -1.11 1.42
C LEU A 93 15.61 -1.21 2.73
N PHE A 94 14.42 -0.61 2.78
CA PHE A 94 13.55 -0.62 3.96
C PHE A 94 12.38 -1.61 3.82
N SER A 95 12.43 -2.52 2.84
CA SER A 95 11.32 -3.45 2.54
C SER A 95 9.95 -2.77 2.47
N THR A 96 9.94 -1.49 2.04
CA THR A 96 8.74 -0.65 2.01
C THR A 96 8.19 -0.66 0.60
N TYR A 97 6.94 -1.08 0.49
CA TYR A 97 6.19 -1.17 -0.76
C TYR A 97 5.20 -0.01 -0.84
N ARG A 98 4.72 0.31 -2.06
CA ARG A 98 3.67 1.31 -2.23
C ARG A 98 2.37 0.81 -1.64
N ASN A 99 1.68 1.68 -0.90
CA ASN A 99 0.43 1.33 -0.24
C ASN A 99 -0.77 1.57 -1.17
N ILE A 100 -1.66 0.60 -1.31
CA ILE A 100 -2.90 0.74 -2.09
C ILE A 100 -3.90 1.55 -1.27
N ILE A 101 -4.39 2.64 -1.86
CA ILE A 101 -5.49 3.45 -1.33
C ILE A 101 -6.84 2.96 -1.84
N SER A 102 -6.93 2.61 -3.12
CA SER A 102 -8.15 2.06 -3.71
C SER A 102 -7.82 1.14 -4.86
N ALA A 103 -8.63 0.10 -5.08
CA ALA A 103 -8.54 -0.75 -6.26
C ALA A 103 -9.89 -0.78 -6.98
N SER A 104 -9.86 -0.69 -8.31
CA SER A 104 -11.03 -0.90 -9.17
C SER A 104 -10.70 -1.98 -10.19
N CYS A 105 -11.35 -3.13 -10.10
CA CYS A 105 -11.14 -4.26 -11.01
C CYS A 105 -12.26 -4.27 -12.06
N GLN A 106 -11.89 -4.37 -13.34
CA GLN A 106 -12.87 -4.60 -14.40
C GLN A 106 -13.27 -6.07 -14.36
N GLY A 107 -14.49 -6.36 -13.88
CA GLY A 107 -15.00 -7.73 -13.78
C GLY A 107 -15.71 -8.08 -12.47
N SER A 108 -15.92 -7.13 -11.56
CA SER A 108 -16.86 -7.30 -10.44
C SER A 108 -18.26 -6.82 -10.84
N THR A 109 -18.84 -7.43 -11.89
CA THR A 109 -20.30 -7.47 -12.01
C THR A 109 -20.79 -8.40 -10.91
N ALA A 110 -21.49 -7.81 -9.94
CA ALA A 110 -22.35 -8.54 -9.02
C ALA A 110 -23.36 -9.40 -9.78
#